data_AF-Q135C7-F1
#
_entry.id   AF-Q135C7-F1
#
_cell.length_a   1.000
_cell.length_b   1.000
_cell.length_c   1.000
_cell.angle_alpha   90.00
_cell.angle_beta   90.00
_cell.angle_gamma   90.00
#
_symmetry.space_group_name_H-M   'P 1'
#
loop_
_entity.id
_entity.type
_entity.pdbx_description
1 polymer ?
#
loop_
_entity_poly.entity_id
_entity_poly.type
_entity_poly.pdbx_seq_one_letter_code
_entity_poly.pdbx_strand_id
1 'polypeptide(L)'
;MTTEQKVLRVSIAVTFVLAILGILFGLLSGSASIVFDGFYSLTDASMTVLALLVSNLIAASTAAGPVKSKLDERFTMGFWHLEPFVLGLNGTLLMGSAIYALINAIGSLLTGGRALAFDQAIIYAAFAVVAEIAMAIYGMRANRTIKSSFLALDAKAWLMSAALTAALLAAFVFGYAIQGTRYAWVSPYIDPVVLALVCIAMIPVPVNTIRQALADIMLVTPADLKQHVDQVAQQIVEQYGFLSYRAYVARVGRGRQIELYFIVPKGWPAKRLEEWDKISDEIGELIGGDSPDRWLTIVFTADPEWAD
;
A
#
# COMPACT_ATOMS: atom_id res chain seq x y z
N MET A 1 -16.28 25.60 -1.23
CA MET A 1 -16.49 24.14 -1.14
C MET A 1 -15.15 23.46 -0.88
N THR A 2 -15.02 22.75 0.25
CA THR A 2 -13.87 21.89 0.54
C THR A 2 -13.94 20.68 -0.38
N THR A 3 -12.96 20.52 -1.27
CA THR A 3 -12.83 19.34 -2.12
C THR A 3 -11.98 18.28 -1.42
N GLU A 4 -12.21 17.01 -1.74
CA GLU A 4 -11.43 15.87 -1.21
C GLU A 4 -9.92 16.09 -1.31
N GLN A 5 -9.44 16.48 -2.49
CA GLN A 5 -8.03 16.77 -2.74
C GLN A 5 -7.47 17.88 -1.84
N LYS A 6 -8.27 18.90 -1.49
CA LYS A 6 -7.82 19.95 -0.57
C LYS A 6 -7.64 19.41 0.84
N VAL A 7 -8.56 18.57 1.31
CA VAL A 7 -8.48 17.95 2.65
C VAL A 7 -7.27 17.03 2.73
N LEU A 8 -7.05 16.17 1.72
CA LEU A 8 -5.90 15.28 1.67
C LEU A 8 -4.56 16.03 1.55
N ARG A 9 -4.49 17.13 0.78
CA ARG A 9 -3.28 17.97 0.73
C ARG A 9 -2.95 18.61 2.08
N VAL A 10 -3.97 19.05 2.82
CA VAL A 10 -3.78 19.57 4.18
C VAL A 10 -3.32 18.44 5.10
N SER A 11 -3.90 17.24 5.02
CA SER A 11 -3.47 16.05 5.77
C SER A 11 -1.97 15.80 5.57
N ILE A 12 -1.54 15.66 4.30
CA ILE A 12 -0.13 15.44 3.94
C ILE A 12 0.76 16.56 4.50
N ALA A 13 0.38 17.82 4.33
CA ALA A 13 1.17 18.96 4.83
C ALA A 13 1.33 18.93 6.36
N VAL A 14 0.27 18.62 7.10
CA VAL A 14 0.32 18.50 8.57
C VAL A 14 1.17 17.31 8.98
N THR A 15 1.09 16.17 8.30
CA THR A 15 1.97 15.02 8.56
C THR A 15 3.45 15.39 8.41
N PHE A 16 3.82 16.11 7.34
CA PHE A 16 5.21 16.58 7.15
C PHE A 16 5.66 17.53 8.27
N VAL A 17 4.81 18.48 8.67
CA VAL A 17 5.13 19.42 9.74
C VAL A 17 5.30 18.70 11.07
N LEU A 18 4.37 17.80 11.43
CA LEU A 18 4.47 17.02 12.67
C LEU A 18 5.68 16.09 12.65
N ALA A 19 5.99 15.44 11.52
CA ALA A 19 7.16 14.58 11.39
C ALA A 19 8.48 15.34 11.63
N ILE A 20 8.63 16.53 11.04
CA ILE A 20 9.81 17.39 11.23
C ILE A 20 9.89 17.87 12.68
N LEU A 21 8.78 18.33 13.26
CA LEU A 21 8.74 18.75 14.66
C LEU A 21 9.08 17.59 15.59
N GLY A 22 8.57 16.39 15.32
CA GLY A 22 8.89 15.17 16.06
C GLY A 22 10.37 14.85 16.03
N ILE A 23 11.01 14.86 14.86
CA ILE A 23 12.45 14.65 14.78
C ILE A 23 13.21 15.72 15.59
N LEU A 24 12.85 16.99 15.46
CA LEU A 24 13.51 18.08 16.18
C LEU A 24 13.35 17.96 17.70
N PHE A 25 12.12 17.83 18.20
CA PHE A 25 11.83 17.69 19.62
C PHE A 25 12.32 16.36 20.20
N GLY A 26 12.33 15.29 19.42
CA GLY A 26 12.90 14.01 19.81
C GLY A 26 14.41 14.09 19.99
N LEU A 27 15.12 14.82 19.11
CA LEU A 27 16.55 15.05 19.27
C LEU A 27 16.85 15.96 20.47
N LEU A 28 16.09 17.05 20.64
CA LEU A 28 16.26 17.99 21.76
C LEU A 28 15.97 17.33 23.11
N SER A 29 14.89 16.56 23.19
CA SER A 29 14.51 15.85 24.41
C SER A 29 15.37 14.62 24.69
N GLY A 30 16.12 14.15 23.69
CA GLY A 30 16.72 12.83 23.73
C GLY A 30 15.64 11.77 23.90
N SER A 31 14.63 11.72 23.03
CA SER A 31 13.60 10.66 22.88
C SER A 31 13.73 9.95 21.52
N ALA A 32 14.07 8.66 21.53
CA ALA A 32 14.32 7.86 20.35
C ALA A 32 12.99 7.35 19.80
N SER A 33 12.00 7.15 20.67
CA SER A 33 10.62 6.86 20.26
C SER A 33 10.00 8.03 19.50
N ILE A 34 10.17 9.28 19.97
CA ILE A 34 9.67 10.46 19.25
C ILE A 34 10.43 10.68 17.93
N VAL A 35 11.77 10.53 17.92
CA VAL A 35 12.54 10.63 16.66
C VAL A 35 12.08 9.56 15.66
N PHE A 36 11.89 8.34 16.13
CA PHE A 36 11.44 7.23 15.29
C PHE A 36 10.05 7.50 14.72
N ASP A 37 9.09 7.94 15.53
CA ASP A 37 7.74 8.27 15.08
C ASP A 37 7.74 9.35 13.98
N GLY A 38 8.53 10.41 14.18
CA GLY A 38 8.71 11.47 13.18
C GLY A 38 9.37 10.96 11.90
N PHE A 39 10.44 10.17 12.01
CA PHE A 39 11.13 9.60 10.84
C PHE A 39 10.26 8.59 10.07
N TYR A 40 9.52 7.76 10.79
CA TYR A 40 8.60 6.78 10.22
C TYR A 40 7.50 7.49 9.44
N SER A 41 6.85 8.48 10.07
CA SER A 41 5.81 9.31 9.45
C SER A 41 6.32 10.06 8.22
N LEU A 42 7.56 10.59 8.26
CA LEU A 42 8.17 11.27 7.12
C LEU A 42 8.42 10.30 5.95
N THR A 43 8.90 9.10 6.25
CA THR A 43 9.18 8.05 5.26
C THR A 43 7.88 7.59 4.60
N ASP A 44 6.85 7.29 5.39
CA ASP A 44 5.54 6.85 4.90
C ASP A 44 4.85 7.95 4.06
N ALA A 45 4.90 9.21 4.51
CA ALA A 45 4.38 10.34 3.76
C ALA A 45 5.10 10.51 2.41
N SER A 46 6.43 10.40 2.39
CA SER A 46 7.23 10.50 1.17
C SER A 46 6.89 9.36 0.18
N MET A 47 6.70 8.15 0.69
CA MET A 47 6.30 7.00 -0.13
C MET A 47 4.87 7.10 -0.62
N THR A 48 3.97 7.67 0.17
CA THR A 48 2.60 7.95 -0.28
C THR A 48 2.60 8.97 -1.42
N VAL A 49 3.45 10.00 -1.37
CA VAL A 49 3.63 10.94 -2.49
C VAL A 49 4.15 10.21 -3.73
N LEU A 50 5.14 9.33 -3.60
CA LEU A 50 5.65 8.53 -4.72
C LEU A 50 4.56 7.61 -5.30
N ALA A 51 3.79 6.93 -4.46
CA ALA A 51 2.68 6.07 -4.87
C ALA A 51 1.60 6.87 -5.62
N LEU A 52 1.29 8.09 -5.17
CA LEU A 52 0.37 8.98 -5.87
C LEU A 52 0.91 9.42 -7.23
N LEU A 53 2.21 9.73 -7.35
CA LEU A 53 2.84 10.06 -8.63
C LEU A 53 2.74 8.89 -9.61
N VAL A 54 3.04 7.68 -9.17
CA VAL A 54 2.93 6.46 -9.99
C VAL A 54 1.48 6.16 -10.36
N SER A 55 0.54 6.27 -9.42
CA SER A 55 -0.89 6.08 -9.73
C SER A 55 -1.41 7.11 -10.73
N ASN A 56 -0.97 8.37 -10.65
CA ASN A 56 -1.33 9.40 -11.63
C ASN A 56 -0.71 9.13 -13.00
N LEU A 57 0.52 8.61 -13.05
CA LEU A 57 1.17 8.19 -14.30
C LEU A 57 0.40 7.04 -14.96
N ILE A 58 0.02 6.03 -14.18
CA ILE A 58 -0.80 4.90 -14.65
C ILE A 58 -2.12 5.42 -15.21
N ALA A 59 -2.85 6.24 -14.45
CA ALA A 59 -4.13 6.80 -14.90
C ALA A 59 -4.01 7.69 -16.15
N ALA A 60 -2.91 8.44 -16.28
CA ALA A 60 -2.64 9.25 -17.47
C ALA A 60 -2.34 8.38 -18.70
N SER A 61 -1.66 7.25 -18.53
CA SER A 61 -1.35 6.31 -19.62
C SER A 61 -2.55 5.47 -20.08
N THR A 62 -3.52 5.21 -19.20
CA THR A 62 -4.74 4.44 -19.52
C THR A 62 -5.92 5.31 -19.96
N ALA A 63 -5.84 6.64 -19.80
CA ALA A 63 -6.88 7.55 -20.27
C ALA A 63 -6.93 7.60 -21.80
N ALA A 64 -8.06 7.20 -22.37
CA ALA A 64 -8.32 7.23 -23.81
C ALA A 64 -8.16 8.66 -24.38
N GLY A 65 -7.02 8.92 -25.00
CA GLY A 65 -6.65 10.19 -25.62
C GLY A 65 -5.33 10.07 -26.40
N PRO A 66 -5.02 11.02 -27.31
CA PRO A 66 -3.81 10.93 -28.13
C PRO A 66 -2.56 10.88 -27.24
N VAL A 67 -1.64 9.95 -27.56
CA VAL A 67 -0.36 9.69 -26.88
C VAL A 67 0.35 11.01 -26.56
N LYS A 68 0.47 11.34 -25.27
CA LYS A 68 1.02 12.65 -24.82
C LYS A 68 2.48 12.60 -24.37
N SER A 69 3.09 11.43 -24.18
CA SER A 69 4.44 11.29 -23.62
C SER A 69 5.34 10.36 -24.42
N LYS A 70 6.63 10.74 -24.59
CA LYS A 70 7.70 9.88 -25.16
C LYS A 70 7.92 8.58 -24.36
N LEU A 71 7.41 8.50 -23.13
CA LEU A 71 7.46 7.30 -22.30
C LEU A 71 6.39 6.28 -22.68
N ASP A 72 5.21 6.72 -23.13
CA ASP A 72 4.12 5.83 -23.57
C ASP A 72 4.51 5.08 -24.86
N GLU A 73 5.35 5.69 -25.71
CA GLU A 73 5.91 5.02 -26.90
C GLU A 73 6.88 3.87 -26.56
N ARG A 74 7.52 3.91 -25.39
CA ARG A 74 8.47 2.88 -24.95
C ARG A 74 7.85 1.81 -24.06
N PHE A 75 6.75 2.15 -23.37
CA PHE A 75 6.02 1.25 -22.47
C PHE A 75 4.63 0.94 -23.04
N THR A 76 4.60 0.09 -24.06
CA THR A 76 3.39 -0.29 -24.81
C THR A 76 2.37 -1.10 -24.00
N MET A 77 2.80 -1.73 -22.89
CA MET A 77 1.93 -2.43 -21.93
C MET A 77 1.47 -1.55 -20.76
N GLY A 78 1.76 -0.24 -20.79
CA GLY A 78 1.44 0.68 -19.70
C GLY A 78 2.36 0.55 -18.48
N PHE A 79 1.96 1.17 -17.36
CA PHE A 79 2.82 1.36 -16.17
C PHE A 79 2.37 0.59 -14.92
N TRP A 80 1.46 -0.40 -15.04
CA TRP A 80 0.92 -1.14 -13.89
C TRP A 80 2.01 -1.86 -13.08
N HIS A 81 3.08 -2.28 -13.74
CA HIS A 81 4.23 -2.93 -13.11
C HIS A 81 4.96 -2.05 -12.09
N LEU A 82 4.85 -0.72 -12.16
CA LEU A 82 5.49 0.18 -11.19
C LEU A 82 4.82 0.16 -9.81
N GLU A 83 3.52 -0.14 -9.75
CA GLU A 83 2.75 -0.19 -8.51
C GLU A 83 3.33 -1.17 -7.47
N PRO A 84 3.56 -2.46 -7.79
CA PRO A 84 4.13 -3.38 -6.82
C PRO A 84 5.57 -3.02 -6.43
N PHE A 85 6.38 -2.41 -7.30
CA PHE A 85 7.71 -1.93 -6.90
C PHE A 85 7.64 -0.83 -5.84
N VAL A 86 6.74 0.15 -6.00
CA VAL A 86 6.59 1.23 -5.02
C VAL A 86 6.04 0.69 -3.69
N LEU A 87 5.04 -0.19 -3.74
CA LEU A 87 4.47 -0.81 -2.53
C LEU A 87 5.50 -1.69 -1.80
N GLY A 88 6.26 -2.50 -2.54
CA GLY A 88 7.32 -3.33 -2.01
C GLY A 88 8.45 -2.49 -1.38
N LEU A 89 8.86 -1.42 -2.04
CA LEU A 89 9.88 -0.49 -1.53
C LEU A 89 9.40 0.21 -0.25
N ASN A 90 8.16 0.73 -0.23
CA ASN A 90 7.58 1.37 0.95
C ASN A 90 7.58 0.39 2.14
N GLY A 91 6.98 -0.78 1.93
CA GLY A 91 6.91 -1.81 2.97
C GLY A 91 8.29 -2.19 3.50
N THR A 92 9.28 -2.36 2.61
CA THR A 92 10.64 -2.73 2.99
C THR A 92 11.36 -1.64 3.78
N LEU A 93 11.22 -0.37 3.39
CA LEU A 93 11.81 0.76 4.14
C LEU A 93 11.17 0.94 5.52
N LEU A 94 9.85 0.84 5.62
CA LEU A 94 9.14 0.95 6.90
C LEU A 94 9.50 -0.23 7.82
N MET A 95 9.54 -1.45 7.29
CA MET A 95 9.94 -2.62 8.07
C MET A 95 11.42 -2.54 8.48
N GLY A 96 12.30 -2.16 7.56
CA GLY A 96 13.74 -2.02 7.81
C GLY A 96 14.06 -0.95 8.85
N SER A 97 13.39 0.21 8.78
CA SER A 97 13.53 1.27 9.77
C SER A 97 13.02 0.85 11.16
N ALA A 98 11.88 0.14 11.24
CA ALA A 98 11.38 -0.41 12.49
C ALA A 98 12.31 -1.48 13.09
N ILE A 99 12.88 -2.37 12.27
CA ILE A 99 13.88 -3.36 12.73
C ILE A 99 15.13 -2.64 13.25
N TYR A 100 15.65 -1.65 12.51
CA TYR A 100 16.81 -0.89 12.94
C TYR A 100 16.55 -0.16 14.26
N ALA A 101 15.39 0.48 14.40
CA ALA A 101 15.00 1.16 15.63
C ALA A 101 14.83 0.18 16.81
N LEU A 102 14.28 -1.02 16.57
CA LEU A 102 14.19 -2.08 17.58
C LEU A 102 15.58 -2.56 18.04
N ILE A 103 16.53 -2.74 17.12
CA ILE A 103 17.91 -3.09 17.48
C ILE A 103 18.52 -2.00 18.38
N ASN A 104 18.32 -0.73 18.03
CA ASN A 104 18.78 0.40 18.84
C ASN A 104 18.09 0.47 20.21
N ALA A 105 16.79 0.18 20.26
CA ALA A 105 16.02 0.13 21.50
C ALA A 105 16.55 -0.96 22.44
N ILE A 106 16.75 -2.18 21.93
CA ILE A 106 17.34 -3.31 22.67
C ILE A 106 18.76 -2.95 23.13
N GLY A 107 19.58 -2.36 22.26
CA GLY A 107 20.91 -1.88 22.62
C GLY A 107 20.88 -0.88 23.78
N SER A 108 19.98 0.10 23.73
CA SER A 108 19.80 1.08 24.80
C SER A 108 19.32 0.46 26.10
N LEU A 109 18.44 -0.55 26.05
CA LEU A 109 18.03 -1.28 27.25
C LEU A 109 19.21 -2.02 27.90
N LEU A 110 20.09 -2.62 27.10
CA LEU A 110 21.25 -3.37 27.59
C LEU A 110 22.37 -2.46 28.14
N THR A 111 22.48 -1.21 27.67
CA THR A 111 23.52 -0.25 28.11
C THR A 111 23.10 0.65 29.27
N GLY A 112 21.95 0.39 29.91
CA GLY A 112 21.49 1.13 31.09
C GLY A 112 20.40 2.17 30.82
N GLY A 113 19.75 2.12 29.66
CA GLY A 113 18.70 3.04 29.24
C GLY A 113 19.23 4.34 28.64
N ARG A 114 18.37 5.35 28.54
CA ARG A 114 18.73 6.67 28.00
C ARG A 114 18.15 7.79 28.84
N ALA A 115 18.97 8.82 29.09
CA ALA A 115 18.49 10.04 29.73
C ALA A 115 17.48 10.73 28.79
N LEU A 116 16.28 10.95 29.29
CA LEU A 116 15.17 11.57 28.58
C LEU A 116 14.80 12.87 29.30
N ALA A 117 14.77 13.98 28.58
CA ALA A 117 14.20 15.24 29.05
C ALA A 117 12.66 15.17 28.90
N PHE A 118 12.03 14.62 29.94
CA PHE A 118 10.58 14.37 29.97
C PHE A 118 9.74 15.64 29.80
N ASP A 119 10.22 16.77 30.29
CA ASP A 119 9.57 18.08 30.14
C ASP A 119 9.33 18.42 28.67
N GLN A 120 10.38 18.35 27.84
CA GLN A 120 10.30 18.64 26.41
C GLN A 120 9.51 17.56 25.65
N ALA A 121 9.72 16.28 26.01
CA ALA A 121 9.03 15.16 25.39
C ALA A 121 7.51 15.21 25.64
N ILE A 122 7.06 15.52 26.85
CA ILE A 122 5.65 15.64 27.22
C ILE A 122 5.00 16.83 26.50
N ILE A 123 5.67 17.99 26.45
CA ILE A 123 5.14 19.17 25.74
C ILE A 123 4.90 18.85 24.27
N TYR A 124 5.86 18.22 23.61
CA TYR A 124 5.72 17.81 22.21
C TYR A 124 4.62 16.76 22.03
N ALA A 125 4.65 15.68 22.83
CA ALA A 125 3.68 14.60 22.68
C ALA A 125 2.24 15.07 22.95
N ALA A 126 2.03 15.98 23.90
CA ALA A 126 0.73 16.60 24.14
C ALA A 126 0.28 17.47 22.95
N PHE A 127 1.19 18.27 22.38
CA PHE A 127 0.90 19.04 21.17
C PHE A 127 0.55 18.15 19.98
N ALA A 128 1.32 17.07 19.76
CA ALA A 128 1.12 16.13 18.67
C ALA A 128 -0.24 15.43 18.79
N VAL A 129 -0.60 14.90 19.97
CA VAL A 129 -1.92 14.28 20.20
C VAL A 129 -3.06 15.24 19.89
N VAL A 130 -2.95 16.51 20.32
CA VAL A 130 -3.98 17.52 20.04
C VAL A 130 -4.08 17.78 18.53
N ALA A 131 -2.96 17.90 17.83
CA ALA A 131 -2.92 18.11 16.39
C ALA A 131 -3.51 16.91 15.61
N GLU A 132 -3.14 15.68 16.00
CA GLU A 132 -3.63 14.43 15.39
C GLU A 132 -5.14 14.26 15.59
N ILE A 133 -5.66 14.51 16.80
CA ILE A 133 -7.10 14.49 17.08
C ILE A 133 -7.82 15.58 16.30
N ALA A 134 -7.26 16.80 16.22
CA ALA A 134 -7.84 17.89 15.44
C ALA A 134 -7.95 17.51 13.95
N MET A 135 -6.93 16.87 13.40
CA MET A 135 -6.93 16.36 12.02
C MET A 135 -7.92 15.22 11.82
N ALA A 136 -8.01 14.27 12.76
CA ALA A 136 -9.02 13.21 12.72
C ALA A 136 -10.44 13.80 12.69
N ILE A 137 -10.74 14.77 13.57
CA ILE A 137 -12.04 15.45 13.61
C ILE A 137 -12.31 16.24 12.33
N TYR A 138 -11.31 16.97 11.83
CA TYR A 138 -11.41 17.71 10.57
C TYR A 138 -11.73 16.78 9.40
N GLY A 139 -11.00 15.67 9.26
CA GLY A 139 -11.22 14.65 8.24
C GLY A 139 -12.60 14.00 8.36
N MET A 140 -13.01 13.59 9.57
CA MET A 140 -14.35 13.02 9.81
C MET A 140 -15.47 14.00 9.45
N ARG A 141 -15.34 15.29 9.80
CA ARG A 141 -16.34 16.32 9.47
C ARG A 141 -16.43 16.56 7.97
N ALA A 142 -15.29 16.69 7.29
CA ALA A 142 -15.25 16.83 5.84
C ALA A 142 -15.84 15.60 5.14
N ASN A 143 -15.59 14.40 5.68
CA ASN A 143 -16.11 13.18 5.09
C ASN A 143 -17.63 13.01 5.21
N ARG A 144 -18.28 13.63 6.21
CA ARG A 144 -19.75 13.60 6.32
C ARG A 144 -20.44 14.23 5.10
N THR A 145 -19.84 15.23 4.49
CA THR A 145 -20.39 15.91 3.31
C THR A 145 -19.89 15.30 2.01
N ILE A 146 -18.61 14.92 1.94
CA ILE A 146 -17.95 14.41 0.73
C ILE A 146 -18.25 12.92 0.49
N LYS A 147 -18.38 12.11 1.55
CA LYS A 147 -18.58 10.65 1.51
C LYS A 147 -17.51 9.91 0.69
N SER A 148 -16.24 10.25 0.90
CA SER A 148 -15.08 9.57 0.29
C SER A 148 -14.55 8.44 1.19
N SER A 149 -14.22 7.31 0.58
CA SER A 149 -13.52 6.21 1.23
C SER A 149 -12.09 6.60 1.65
N PHE A 150 -11.40 7.40 0.84
CA PHE A 150 -10.05 7.88 1.15
C PHE A 150 -10.03 8.79 2.38
N LEU A 151 -11.00 9.71 2.50
CA LEU A 151 -11.12 10.55 3.69
C LEU A 151 -11.50 9.75 4.95
N ALA A 152 -12.28 8.68 4.79
CA ALA A 152 -12.58 7.78 5.91
C ALA A 152 -11.32 7.06 6.40
N LEU A 153 -10.50 6.58 5.46
CA LEU A 153 -9.24 5.90 5.76
C LEU A 153 -8.23 6.85 6.40
N ASP A 154 -8.05 8.05 5.85
CA ASP A 154 -7.15 9.09 6.38
C ASP A 154 -7.55 9.52 7.80
N ALA A 155 -8.83 9.80 8.04
CA ALA A 155 -9.31 10.16 9.38
C ALA A 155 -9.12 9.03 10.40
N LYS A 156 -9.28 7.77 9.98
CA LYS A 156 -9.00 6.60 10.82
C LYS A 156 -7.50 6.46 11.10
N ALA A 157 -6.64 6.72 10.13
CA ALA A 157 -5.19 6.72 10.31
C ALA A 157 -4.77 7.78 11.33
N TRP A 158 -5.30 9.00 11.25
CA TRP A 158 -5.08 10.04 12.26
C TRP A 158 -5.54 9.64 13.66
N LEU A 159 -6.67 8.95 13.79
CA LEU A 159 -7.14 8.44 15.08
C LEU A 159 -6.20 7.37 15.65
N MET A 160 -5.68 6.48 14.81
CA MET A 160 -4.72 5.45 15.21
C MET A 160 -3.38 6.06 15.64
N SER A 161 -2.89 7.05 14.89
CA SER A 161 -1.71 7.84 15.24
C SER A 161 -1.91 8.57 16.57
N ALA A 162 -3.04 9.28 16.75
CA ALA A 162 -3.40 9.90 18.02
C ALA A 162 -3.40 8.93 19.21
N ALA A 163 -3.91 7.71 19.02
CA ALA A 163 -3.91 6.70 20.08
C ALA A 163 -2.49 6.23 20.43
N LEU A 164 -1.61 6.07 19.44
CA LEU A 164 -0.22 5.68 19.63
C LEU A 164 0.56 6.79 20.37
N THR A 165 0.43 8.04 19.90
CA THR A 165 1.08 9.20 20.51
C THR A 165 0.54 9.48 21.91
N ALA A 166 -0.75 9.23 22.17
CA ALA A 166 -1.33 9.33 23.51
C ALA A 166 -0.79 8.26 24.46
N ALA A 167 -0.53 7.03 23.98
CA ALA A 167 0.12 6.00 24.77
C ALA A 167 1.57 6.36 25.11
N LEU A 168 2.30 6.94 24.14
CA LEU A 168 3.63 7.53 24.35
C LEU A 168 3.61 8.63 25.42
N LEU A 169 2.67 9.58 25.29
CA LEU A 169 2.47 10.66 26.26
C LEU A 169 2.20 10.11 27.67
N ALA A 170 1.32 9.11 27.79
CA ALA A 170 1.03 8.48 29.07
C ALA A 170 2.28 7.83 29.69
N ALA A 171 3.11 7.16 28.89
CA ALA A 171 4.37 6.59 29.34
C ALA A 171 5.37 7.66 29.80
N PHE A 172 5.46 8.80 29.10
CA PHE A 172 6.33 9.90 29.51
C PHE A 172 5.83 10.61 30.77
N VAL A 173 4.53 10.86 30.89
CA VAL A 173 3.93 11.43 32.12
C VAL A 173 4.18 10.52 33.31
N PHE A 174 4.01 9.20 33.13
CA PHE A 174 4.36 8.22 34.15
C PHE A 174 5.85 8.31 34.52
N GLY A 175 6.73 8.35 33.53
CA GLY A 175 8.17 8.48 33.73
C GLY A 175 8.62 9.74 34.45
N TYR A 176 7.94 10.86 34.17
CA TYR A 176 8.14 12.11 34.89
C TYR A 176 7.67 12.02 36.34
N ALA A 177 6.48 11.45 36.58
CA ALA A 177 5.89 11.35 37.92
C ALA A 177 6.68 10.46 38.88
N ILE A 178 7.42 9.47 38.37
CA ILE A 178 8.27 8.59 39.20
C ILE A 178 9.64 9.21 39.51
N GLN A 179 10.01 10.35 38.91
CA GLN A 179 11.25 11.05 39.24
C GLN A 179 11.23 11.50 40.70
N GLY A 180 12.32 11.27 41.43
CA GLY A 180 12.41 11.55 42.87
C GLY A 180 11.74 10.52 43.78
N THR A 181 11.15 9.46 43.24
CA THR A 181 10.63 8.33 44.02
C THR A 181 11.61 7.16 44.09
N ARG A 182 11.30 6.12 44.87
CA ARG A 182 12.05 4.85 44.91
C ARG A 182 12.17 4.15 43.54
N TYR A 183 11.30 4.51 42.59
CA TYR A 183 11.25 3.91 41.24
C TYR A 183 12.02 4.72 40.17
N ALA A 184 12.77 5.77 40.55
CA ALA A 184 13.51 6.60 39.61
C ALA A 184 14.50 5.81 38.72
N TRP A 185 14.96 4.63 39.17
CA TRP A 185 15.81 3.72 38.38
C TRP A 185 15.14 3.21 37.10
N VAL A 186 13.81 3.21 37.01
CA VAL A 186 13.06 2.80 35.80
C VAL A 186 13.05 3.89 34.73
N SER A 187 13.21 5.15 35.13
CA SER A 187 13.06 6.33 34.26
C SER A 187 13.87 6.25 32.94
N PRO A 188 15.14 5.81 32.93
CA PRO A 188 15.93 5.72 31.69
C PRO A 188 15.46 4.63 30.72
N TYR A 189 14.69 3.65 31.19
CA TYR A 189 14.23 2.51 30.39
C TYR A 189 12.89 2.76 29.70
N ILE A 190 12.15 3.80 30.11
CA ILE A 190 10.79 4.04 29.60
C ILE A 190 10.80 4.25 28.09
N ASP A 191 11.59 5.18 27.59
CA ASP A 191 11.64 5.48 26.16
C ASP A 191 12.13 4.29 25.30
N PRO A 192 13.23 3.59 25.66
CA PRO A 192 13.63 2.38 24.95
C PRO A 192 12.58 1.24 24.99
N VAL A 193 11.89 1.03 26.12
CA VAL A 193 10.80 0.02 26.19
C VAL A 193 9.66 0.41 25.26
N VAL A 194 9.23 1.68 25.30
CA VAL A 194 8.13 2.14 24.44
C VAL A 194 8.52 2.04 22.97
N LEU A 195 9.73 2.47 22.60
CA LEU A 195 10.23 2.32 21.23
C LEU A 195 10.23 0.85 20.79
N ALA A 196 10.70 -0.07 21.63
CA ALA A 196 10.70 -1.49 21.32
C ALA A 196 9.28 -2.03 21.10
N LEU A 197 8.33 -1.68 21.96
CA LEU A 197 6.93 -2.10 21.82
C LEU A 197 6.29 -1.56 20.54
N VAL A 198 6.52 -0.28 20.22
CA VAL A 198 6.04 0.35 18.98
C VAL A 198 6.63 -0.39 17.77
N CYS A 199 7.93 -0.65 17.75
CA CYS A 199 8.57 -1.36 16.65
C CYS A 199 8.00 -2.78 16.48
N ILE A 200 7.82 -3.54 17.57
CA ILE A 200 7.23 -4.89 17.52
C ILE A 200 5.81 -4.85 16.94
N ALA A 201 5.02 -3.83 17.28
CA ALA A 201 3.67 -3.66 16.74
C ALA A 201 3.67 -3.26 15.26
N MET A 202 4.67 -2.49 14.80
CA MET A 202 4.73 -1.96 13.44
C MET A 202 5.39 -2.90 12.42
N ILE A 203 6.35 -3.73 12.83
CA ILE A 203 7.04 -4.69 11.96
C ILE A 203 6.08 -5.62 11.18
N PRO A 204 5.03 -6.23 11.78
CA PRO A 204 4.14 -7.13 11.04
C PRO A 204 3.22 -6.42 10.05
N VAL A 205 3.00 -5.10 10.19
CA VAL A 205 2.05 -4.33 9.38
C VAL A 205 2.37 -4.40 7.87
N PRO A 206 3.60 -4.10 7.39
CA PRO A 206 3.91 -4.15 5.97
C PRO A 206 4.20 -5.55 5.41
N VAL A 207 4.30 -6.60 6.23
CA VAL A 207 4.76 -7.93 5.78
C VAL A 207 3.87 -8.48 4.65
N ASN A 208 2.55 -8.37 4.80
CA ASN A 208 1.64 -8.85 3.76
C ASN A 208 1.73 -8.00 2.48
N THR A 209 1.93 -6.68 2.61
CA THR A 209 2.12 -5.78 1.47
C THR A 209 3.40 -6.14 0.70
N ILE A 210 4.51 -6.38 1.39
CA ILE A 210 5.77 -6.81 0.76
C ILE A 210 5.59 -8.16 0.06
N ARG A 211 4.94 -9.12 0.72
CA ARG A 211 4.69 -10.45 0.15
C ARG A 211 3.85 -10.36 -1.12
N GLN A 212 2.79 -9.55 -1.11
CA GLN A 212 1.93 -9.33 -2.27
C GLN A 212 2.68 -8.62 -3.40
N ALA A 213 3.43 -7.57 -3.09
CA ALA A 213 4.27 -6.87 -4.07
C ALA A 213 5.28 -7.82 -4.74
N LEU A 214 5.96 -8.68 -3.98
CA LEU A 214 6.87 -9.69 -4.53
C LEU A 214 6.14 -10.71 -5.41
N ALA A 215 4.95 -11.17 -4.97
CA ALA A 215 4.14 -12.10 -5.77
C ALA A 215 3.72 -11.48 -7.11
N ASP A 216 3.30 -10.20 -7.10
CA ASP A 216 2.93 -9.48 -8.31
C ASP A 216 4.14 -9.23 -9.23
N ILE A 217 5.34 -8.95 -8.68
CA ILE A 217 6.59 -8.81 -9.45
C ILE A 217 7.00 -10.15 -10.08
N MET A 218 6.80 -11.26 -9.36
CA MET A 218 7.11 -12.61 -9.83
C MET A 218 6.01 -13.21 -10.73
N LEU A 219 4.99 -12.43 -11.09
CA LEU A 219 3.86 -12.87 -11.93
C LEU A 219 3.13 -14.09 -11.36
N VAL A 220 3.06 -14.20 -10.03
CA VAL A 220 2.41 -15.33 -9.36
C VAL A 220 0.92 -15.32 -9.70
N THR A 221 0.43 -16.43 -10.24
CA THR A 221 -0.98 -16.60 -10.62
C THR A 221 -1.89 -16.49 -9.39
N PRO A 222 -2.87 -15.57 -9.38
CA PRO A 222 -3.91 -15.54 -8.36
C PRO A 222 -4.83 -16.74 -8.53
N ALA A 223 -4.97 -17.56 -7.49
CA ALA A 223 -5.74 -18.81 -7.56
C ALA A 223 -7.23 -18.57 -7.85
N ASP A 224 -7.80 -17.52 -7.26
CA ASP A 224 -9.19 -17.09 -7.45
C ASP A 224 -9.43 -16.64 -8.90
N LEU A 225 -8.53 -15.81 -9.46
CA LEU A 225 -8.63 -15.35 -10.84
C LEU A 225 -8.45 -16.52 -11.82
N LYS A 226 -7.48 -17.40 -11.57
CA LYS A 226 -7.24 -18.59 -12.41
C LYS A 226 -8.46 -19.51 -12.41
N GLN A 227 -9.05 -19.77 -11.25
CA GLN A 227 -10.23 -20.61 -11.15
C GLN A 227 -11.42 -20.04 -11.92
N HIS A 228 -11.64 -18.71 -11.83
CA HIS A 228 -12.69 -18.04 -12.61
C HIS A 228 -12.45 -18.16 -14.12
N VAL A 229 -11.23 -17.88 -14.56
CA VAL A 229 -10.85 -17.98 -15.99
C VAL A 229 -11.00 -19.42 -16.49
N ASP A 230 -10.61 -20.42 -15.69
CA ASP A 230 -10.73 -21.83 -16.04
C ASP A 230 -12.19 -22.28 -16.16
N GLN A 231 -13.07 -21.79 -15.29
CA GLN A 231 -14.51 -22.07 -15.36
C GLN A 231 -15.12 -21.53 -16.65
N VAL A 232 -14.81 -20.27 -17.00
CA VAL A 232 -15.29 -19.65 -18.24
C VAL A 232 -14.72 -20.38 -19.46
N ALA A 233 -13.42 -20.68 -19.48
CA ALA A 233 -12.80 -21.38 -20.60
C ALA A 233 -13.37 -22.79 -20.79
N GLN A 234 -13.61 -23.52 -19.71
CA GLN A 234 -14.24 -24.84 -19.77
C GLN A 234 -15.65 -24.78 -20.35
N GLN A 235 -16.47 -23.81 -19.91
CA GLN A 235 -17.81 -23.60 -20.46
C GLN A 235 -17.77 -23.35 -21.98
N ILE A 236 -16.84 -22.52 -22.44
CA ILE A 236 -16.70 -22.18 -23.86
C ILE A 236 -16.25 -23.40 -24.69
N VAL A 237 -15.35 -24.21 -24.15
CA VAL A 237 -14.93 -25.48 -24.80
C VAL A 237 -16.14 -26.40 -25.01
N GLU A 238 -16.99 -26.55 -23.99
CA GLU A 238 -18.19 -27.39 -24.05
C GLU A 238 -19.26 -26.83 -25.00
N GLN A 239 -19.50 -25.52 -24.96
CA GLN A 239 -20.51 -24.84 -25.77
C GLN A 239 -20.18 -24.88 -27.27
N TYR A 240 -18.91 -24.69 -27.64
CA TYR A 240 -18.48 -24.62 -29.05
C TYR A 240 -17.87 -25.92 -29.58
N GLY A 241 -17.65 -26.93 -28.74
CA GLY A 241 -17.06 -28.21 -29.14
C GLY A 241 -15.59 -28.09 -29.50
N PHE A 242 -14.84 -27.27 -28.77
CA PHE A 242 -13.38 -27.21 -28.87
C PHE A 242 -12.74 -28.46 -28.23
N LEU A 243 -11.48 -28.75 -28.55
CA LEU A 243 -10.79 -29.93 -28.02
C LEU A 243 -10.31 -29.72 -26.58
N SER A 244 -9.72 -28.56 -26.29
CA SER A 244 -9.22 -28.17 -24.97
C SER A 244 -8.86 -26.69 -24.94
N TYR A 245 -8.38 -26.20 -23.79
CA TYR A 245 -7.85 -24.86 -23.64
C TYR A 245 -6.52 -24.85 -22.87
N ARG A 246 -5.81 -23.72 -22.96
CA ARG A 246 -4.72 -23.31 -22.07
C ARG A 246 -5.00 -21.90 -21.57
N ALA A 247 -4.76 -21.67 -20.29
CA ALA A 247 -4.99 -20.38 -19.65
C ALA A 247 -3.76 -19.98 -18.87
N TYR A 248 -3.15 -18.87 -19.27
CA TYR A 248 -2.08 -18.21 -18.54
C TYR A 248 -2.65 -16.95 -17.89
N VAL A 249 -2.50 -16.87 -16.57
CA VAL A 249 -3.06 -15.78 -15.78
C VAL A 249 -1.99 -15.26 -14.84
N ALA A 250 -1.74 -13.96 -14.92
CA ALA A 250 -0.85 -13.24 -14.03
C ALA A 250 -1.53 -11.96 -13.53
N ARG A 251 -1.10 -11.50 -12.35
CA ARG A 251 -1.48 -10.20 -11.82
C ARG A 251 -0.23 -9.36 -11.61
N VAL A 252 -0.31 -8.10 -12.04
CA VAL A 252 0.76 -7.10 -11.94
C VAL A 252 0.17 -5.82 -11.35
N GLY A 253 0.29 -5.65 -10.03
CA GLY A 253 -0.40 -4.58 -9.31
C GLY A 253 -1.92 -4.69 -9.51
N ARG A 254 -2.55 -3.63 -10.02
CA ARG A 254 -3.97 -3.67 -10.42
C ARG A 254 -4.25 -4.37 -11.75
N GLY A 255 -3.25 -4.53 -12.61
CA GLY A 255 -3.38 -5.12 -13.93
C GLY A 255 -3.57 -6.64 -13.88
N ARG A 256 -4.54 -7.15 -14.64
CA ARG A 256 -4.77 -8.60 -14.84
C ARG A 256 -4.38 -8.96 -16.26
N GLN A 257 -3.38 -9.81 -16.42
CA GLN A 257 -2.96 -10.34 -17.71
C GLN A 257 -3.51 -11.76 -17.87
N ILE A 258 -4.33 -11.96 -18.89
CA ILE A 258 -5.01 -13.21 -19.17
C ILE A 258 -4.73 -13.56 -20.63
N GLU A 259 -4.15 -14.72 -20.86
CA GLU A 259 -3.93 -15.27 -22.19
C GLU A 259 -4.64 -16.61 -22.26
N LEU A 260 -5.60 -16.69 -23.18
CA LEU A 260 -6.43 -17.87 -23.41
C LEU A 260 -6.16 -18.42 -24.80
N TYR A 261 -5.85 -19.71 -24.85
CA TYR A 261 -5.68 -20.45 -26.08
C TYR A 261 -6.74 -21.53 -26.13
N PHE A 262 -7.56 -21.50 -27.17
CA PHE A 262 -8.56 -22.54 -27.44
C PHE A 262 -8.07 -23.41 -28.60
N ILE A 263 -7.99 -24.72 -28.34
CA ILE A 263 -7.56 -25.70 -29.32
C ILE A 263 -8.78 -26.20 -30.09
N VAL A 264 -8.87 -25.83 -31.37
CA VAL A 264 -10.00 -26.12 -32.27
C VAL A 264 -9.73 -27.42 -33.05
N PRO A 265 -10.76 -28.24 -33.38
CA PRO A 265 -10.57 -29.44 -34.18
C PRO A 265 -9.94 -29.15 -35.56
N LYS A 266 -8.98 -30.00 -35.98
CA LYS A 266 -8.41 -29.94 -37.33
C LYS A 266 -9.49 -30.25 -38.38
N GLY A 267 -9.50 -29.48 -39.48
CA GLY A 267 -10.44 -29.68 -40.58
C GLY A 267 -11.85 -29.14 -40.33
N TRP A 268 -12.03 -28.32 -39.29
CA TRP A 268 -13.27 -27.57 -39.08
C TRP A 268 -13.58 -26.64 -40.27
N PRO A 269 -14.87 -26.42 -40.58
CA PRO A 269 -15.24 -25.51 -41.65
C PRO A 269 -14.75 -24.09 -41.35
N ALA A 270 -14.27 -23.40 -42.38
CA ALA A 270 -13.88 -22.01 -42.25
C ALA A 270 -15.10 -21.16 -41.86
N LYS A 271 -14.98 -20.44 -40.75
CA LYS A 271 -15.93 -19.42 -40.31
C LYS A 271 -15.43 -18.04 -40.70
N ARG A 272 -16.34 -17.06 -40.78
CA ARG A 272 -15.96 -15.66 -40.98
C ARG A 272 -15.23 -15.14 -39.75
N LEU A 273 -14.37 -14.15 -39.93
CA LEU A 273 -13.59 -13.58 -38.81
C LEU A 273 -14.51 -12.99 -37.74
N GLU A 274 -15.59 -12.33 -38.17
CA GLU A 274 -16.59 -11.72 -37.29
C GLU A 274 -17.35 -12.75 -36.44
N GLU A 275 -17.36 -14.03 -36.85
CA GLU A 275 -17.93 -15.11 -36.03
C GLU A 275 -16.97 -15.54 -34.92
N TRP A 276 -15.65 -15.45 -35.14
CA TRP A 276 -14.65 -15.68 -34.10
C TRP A 276 -14.59 -14.51 -33.13
N ASP A 277 -14.70 -13.28 -33.63
CA ASP A 277 -14.73 -12.07 -32.80
C ASP A 277 -15.90 -12.10 -31.82
N LYS A 278 -17.09 -12.56 -32.24
CA LYS A 278 -18.23 -12.74 -31.33
C LYS A 278 -17.97 -13.70 -30.18
N ILE A 279 -17.19 -14.76 -30.42
CA ILE A 279 -16.80 -15.70 -29.36
C ILE A 279 -15.82 -15.01 -28.41
N SER A 280 -14.86 -14.25 -28.95
CA SER A 280 -13.93 -13.44 -28.15
C SER A 280 -14.66 -12.40 -27.28
N ASP A 281 -15.68 -11.73 -27.83
CA ASP A 281 -16.50 -10.76 -27.11
C ASP A 281 -17.26 -11.43 -25.96
N GLU A 282 -17.89 -12.58 -26.22
CA GLU A 282 -18.59 -13.37 -25.19
C GLU A 282 -17.65 -13.82 -24.05
N ILE A 283 -16.47 -14.34 -24.40
CA ILE A 283 -15.43 -14.67 -23.41
C ILE A 283 -15.03 -13.43 -22.62
N GLY A 284 -14.84 -12.29 -23.31
CA GLY A 284 -14.52 -11.00 -22.72
C GLY A 284 -15.58 -10.57 -21.69
N GLU A 285 -16.87 -10.68 -22.01
CA GLU A 285 -17.93 -10.35 -21.07
C GLU A 285 -17.92 -11.28 -19.84
N LEU A 286 -17.80 -12.60 -20.04
CA LEU A 286 -17.81 -13.60 -18.97
C LEU A 286 -16.63 -13.48 -17.99
N ILE A 287 -15.45 -13.07 -18.46
CA ILE A 287 -14.26 -12.90 -17.62
C ILE A 287 -14.34 -11.62 -16.77
N GLY A 288 -15.14 -10.63 -17.18
CA GLY A 288 -15.37 -9.42 -16.38
C GLY A 288 -15.53 -8.11 -17.17
N GLY A 289 -15.85 -8.16 -18.46
CA GLY A 289 -16.07 -6.98 -19.31
C GLY A 289 -14.83 -6.10 -19.53
N ASP A 290 -14.97 -5.07 -20.35
CA ASP A 290 -13.85 -4.18 -20.67
C ASP A 290 -13.50 -3.25 -19.51
N SER A 291 -12.30 -3.46 -18.96
CA SER A 291 -11.69 -2.64 -17.95
C SER A 291 -10.30 -2.21 -18.41
N PRO A 292 -9.89 -0.95 -18.18
CA PRO A 292 -8.54 -0.49 -18.46
C PRO A 292 -7.47 -1.23 -17.65
N ASP A 293 -7.84 -1.99 -16.60
CA ASP A 293 -6.93 -2.79 -15.78
C ASP A 293 -6.89 -4.27 -16.21
N ARG A 294 -7.47 -4.62 -17.37
CA ARG A 294 -7.50 -5.98 -17.91
C ARG A 294 -6.83 -6.05 -19.27
N TRP A 295 -5.80 -6.89 -19.37
CA TRP A 295 -5.21 -7.31 -20.63
C TRP A 295 -5.67 -8.74 -20.94
N LEU A 296 -6.47 -8.90 -21.99
CA LEU A 296 -7.02 -10.19 -22.41
C LEU A 296 -6.59 -10.50 -23.85
N THR A 297 -5.85 -11.58 -24.03
CA THR A 297 -5.49 -12.13 -25.33
C THR A 297 -6.23 -13.45 -25.51
N ILE A 298 -6.97 -13.60 -26.61
CA ILE A 298 -7.66 -14.84 -26.95
C ILE A 298 -7.13 -15.33 -28.29
N VAL A 299 -6.71 -16.58 -28.34
CA VAL A 299 -6.15 -17.23 -29.53
C VAL A 299 -6.92 -18.50 -29.81
N PHE A 300 -7.39 -18.65 -31.05
CA PHE A 300 -7.95 -19.90 -31.55
C PHE A 300 -6.93 -20.56 -32.46
N THR A 301 -6.54 -21.80 -32.15
CA THR A 301 -5.53 -22.54 -32.94
C THR A 301 -5.95 -23.99 -33.14
N ALA A 302 -5.67 -24.56 -34.31
CA ALA A 302 -5.84 -25.99 -34.55
C ALA A 302 -4.58 -26.81 -34.21
N ASP A 303 -3.50 -26.12 -33.83
CA ASP A 303 -2.20 -26.68 -33.53
C ASP A 303 -1.88 -26.46 -32.03
N PRO A 304 -1.87 -27.54 -31.22
CA PRO A 304 -1.58 -27.47 -29.79
C PRO A 304 -0.22 -26.86 -29.45
N GLU A 305 0.77 -26.93 -30.35
CA GLU A 305 2.12 -26.39 -30.10
C GLU A 305 2.12 -24.86 -29.91
N TRP A 306 1.09 -24.16 -30.40
CA TRP A 306 0.95 -22.71 -30.18
C TRP A 306 0.35 -22.35 -28.81
N ALA A 307 -0.14 -23.34 -28.06
CA ALA A 307 -0.80 -23.15 -26.77
C ALA A 307 0.07 -23.55 -25.56
N ASP A 308 1.15 -24.30 -25.79
CA ASP A 308 2.12 -24.73 -24.78
C ASP A 308 3.34 -23.79 -24.72
#